data_AF-A0A412HU84-F1
#
_entry.id   AF-A0A412HU84-F1
#
_cell.length_a   1.000
_cell.length_b   1.000
_cell.length_c   1.000
_cell.angle_alpha   90.00
_cell.angle_beta   90.00
_cell.angle_gamma   90.00
#
_symmetry.space_group_name_H-M   'P 1'
#
loop_
_entity.id
_entity.type
_entity.pdbx_description
1 polymer ?
#
loop_
_entity_poly.entity_id
_entity_poly.type
_entity_poly.pdbx_seq_one_letter_code
_entity_poly.pdbx_strand_id
1 'polypeptide(L)'
;MESGVVVPRKRDNSYFWRSDEDRYIRTHRMDGYLLLSEMMTGRGWPRSPEAIKKHAKRVLGINLGKYPESGMHRCISCGKWDVRPNSHAGRMGLCPACWRRRQAEAIREGMDEKKAEAEYQREKKRRRDARKRLQREKEKNNGRDCGTGSGEARAREDLGA
;
A
#
# COMPACT_ATOMS: atom_id res chain seq x y z
N MET A 1 -3.23 15.52 -26.94
CA MET A 1 -3.16 15.68 -25.47
C MET A 1 -3.57 17.11 -25.17
N GLU A 2 -4.86 17.33 -24.87
CA GLU A 2 -5.38 18.67 -24.61
C GLU A 2 -4.93 19.14 -23.24
N SER A 3 -3.99 20.07 -23.23
CA SER A 3 -3.55 20.83 -22.06
C SER A 3 -4.68 21.76 -21.63
N GLY A 4 -5.38 21.34 -20.56
CA GLY A 4 -6.43 22.14 -19.94
C GLY A 4 -5.90 23.53 -19.55
N VAL A 5 -6.42 24.56 -20.23
CA VAL A 5 -6.12 25.96 -19.97
C VAL A 5 -6.50 26.29 -18.52
N VAL A 6 -5.50 26.52 -17.67
CA VAL A 6 -5.69 27.01 -16.30
C VAL A 6 -5.99 28.50 -16.38
N VAL A 7 -7.26 28.85 -16.40
CA VAL A 7 -7.72 30.25 -16.41
C VAL A 7 -7.33 30.91 -15.07
N PRO A 8 -6.48 31.96 -15.05
CA PRO A 8 -6.16 32.68 -13.82
C PRO A 8 -7.38 33.52 -13.40
N ARG A 9 -7.90 33.29 -12.19
CA ARG A 9 -9.03 34.06 -11.66
C ARG A 9 -8.57 35.31 -10.92
N LYS A 10 -9.20 36.45 -11.24
CA LYS A 10 -9.04 37.75 -10.56
C LYS A 10 -9.23 37.61 -9.04
N ARG A 11 -8.35 38.26 -8.27
CA ARG A 11 -8.34 38.32 -6.81
C ARG A 11 -9.37 39.35 -6.30
N ASP A 12 -10.65 38.98 -6.27
CA ASP A 12 -11.67 39.74 -5.56
C ASP A 12 -12.19 38.93 -4.35
N ASN A 13 -12.06 39.53 -3.17
CA ASN A 13 -11.78 38.84 -1.91
C ASN A 13 -13.02 38.27 -1.15
N SER A 14 -14.08 37.87 -1.85
CA SER A 14 -15.29 37.27 -1.22
C SER A 14 -15.72 35.93 -1.83
N TYR A 15 -15.13 35.52 -2.96
CA TYR A 15 -15.54 34.35 -3.75
C TYR A 15 -14.34 33.47 -4.17
N PHE A 16 -13.27 33.47 -3.38
CA PHE A 16 -12.07 32.72 -3.71
C PHE A 16 -12.24 31.23 -3.39
N TRP A 17 -12.56 30.43 -4.42
CA TRP A 17 -12.52 28.97 -4.37
C TRP A 17 -11.09 28.50 -4.64
N ARG A 18 -10.57 27.64 -3.78
CA ARG A 18 -9.24 27.05 -3.95
C ARG A 18 -9.28 25.92 -4.98
N SER A 19 -8.17 25.69 -5.69
CA SER A 19 -8.03 24.56 -6.61
C SER A 19 -8.27 23.20 -5.91
N ASP A 20 -7.95 23.11 -4.62
CA ASP A 20 -8.22 21.91 -3.81
C ASP A 20 -9.72 21.73 -3.52
N GLU A 21 -10.46 22.83 -3.34
CA GLU A 21 -11.93 22.80 -3.19
C GLU A 21 -12.58 22.32 -4.49
N ASP A 22 -12.11 22.81 -5.64
CA ASP A 22 -12.60 22.39 -6.96
C ASP A 22 -12.34 20.91 -7.21
N ARG A 23 -11.11 20.45 -6.93
CA ARG A 23 -10.74 19.03 -6.99
C ARG A 23 -11.60 18.19 -6.06
N TYR A 24 -11.89 18.70 -4.86
CA TYR A 24 -12.71 18.01 -3.88
C TYR A 24 -14.15 17.84 -4.38
N ILE A 25 -14.78 18.88 -4.91
CA ILE A 25 -16.15 18.84 -5.43
C ILE A 25 -16.24 17.88 -6.63
N ARG A 26 -15.26 17.92 -7.55
CA ARG A 26 -15.21 16.99 -8.70
C ARG A 26 -15.14 15.52 -8.27
N THR A 27 -14.33 15.23 -7.26
CA THR A 27 -14.17 13.87 -6.72
C THR A 27 -15.46 13.37 -6.04
N HIS A 28 -16.24 14.28 -5.46
CA HIS A 28 -17.38 13.96 -4.60
C HIS A 28 -18.73 14.41 -5.18
N ARG A 29 -18.84 14.43 -6.51
CA ARG A 29 -20.06 14.86 -7.22
C ARG A 29 -21.34 14.09 -6.82
N MET A 30 -21.21 12.83 -6.40
CA MET A 30 -22.34 11.97 -6.04
C MET A 30 -22.74 12.07 -4.57
N ASP A 31 -21.97 12.79 -3.74
CA ASP A 31 -22.24 12.93 -2.30
C ASP A 31 -23.37 13.94 -2.01
N GLY A 32 -23.73 14.77 -3.00
CA GLY A 32 -24.72 15.84 -2.87
C GLY A 32 -24.18 17.09 -2.17
N TYR A 33 -24.81 18.25 -2.42
CA TYR A 33 -24.27 19.54 -1.97
C TYR A 33 -24.40 19.79 -0.46
N LEU A 34 -25.35 19.14 0.23
CA LEU A 34 -25.48 19.24 1.69
C LEU A 34 -24.32 18.55 2.42
N LEU A 35 -24.04 17.29 2.07
CA LEU A 35 -22.95 16.53 2.67
C LEU A 35 -21.59 17.14 2.34
N LEU A 36 -21.43 17.70 1.13
CA LEU A 36 -20.23 18.43 0.75
C LEU A 36 -19.99 19.65 1.66
N SER A 37 -21.02 20.38 2.05
CA SER A 37 -20.90 21.55 2.94
C SER A 37 -20.37 21.19 4.32
N GLU A 38 -20.93 20.16 4.94
CA GLU A 38 -20.48 19.65 6.24
C GLU A 38 -19.03 19.16 6.16
N MET A 39 -18.69 18.42 5.11
CA MET A 39 -17.36 17.86 4.91
C MET A 39 -16.30 18.93 4.67
N MET A 40 -16.63 19.95 3.88
CA MET A 40 -15.73 21.08 3.65
C MET A 40 -15.52 21.89 4.93
N THR A 41 -16.55 22.03 5.76
CA THR A 41 -16.46 22.66 7.09
C THR A 41 -15.51 21.89 8.00
N GLY A 42 -15.62 20.55 8.07
CA GLY A 42 -14.70 19.70 8.84
C GLY A 42 -13.24 19.72 8.36
N ARG A 43 -12.97 20.24 7.15
CA ARG A 43 -11.62 20.41 6.57
C ARG A 43 -11.08 21.84 6.70
N GLY A 44 -11.82 22.75 7.35
CA GLY A 44 -11.44 24.16 7.48
C GLY A 44 -11.77 25.02 6.26
N TRP A 45 -12.63 24.53 5.35
CA TRP A 45 -13.16 25.29 4.21
C TRP A 45 -14.68 25.48 4.38
N PRO A 46 -15.13 26.30 5.34
CA PRO A 46 -16.56 26.49 5.56
C PRO A 46 -17.20 27.11 4.32
N ARG A 47 -18.12 26.37 3.69
CA ARG A 47 -18.89 26.81 2.52
C ARG A 47 -20.34 26.46 2.73
N SER A 48 -21.23 27.41 2.45
CA SER A 48 -22.67 27.12 2.52
C SER A 48 -23.08 26.11 1.43
N PRO A 49 -24.10 25.28 1.67
CA PRO A 49 -24.55 24.29 0.68
C PRO A 49 -24.95 24.93 -0.65
N GLU A 50 -25.60 26.09 -0.59
CA GLU A 50 -26.00 26.87 -1.77
C GLU A 50 -24.80 27.47 -2.53
N ALA A 51 -23.72 27.85 -1.83
CA ALA A 51 -22.49 28.30 -2.49
C ALA A 51 -21.86 27.16 -3.28
N ILE A 52 -21.79 25.96 -2.70
CA ILE A 52 -21.26 24.75 -3.36
C ILE A 52 -22.11 24.38 -4.58
N LYS A 53 -23.43 24.37 -4.45
CA LYS A 53 -24.36 24.10 -5.55
C LYS A 53 -24.16 25.08 -6.70
N LYS A 54 -24.13 26.38 -6.40
CA LYS A 54 -23.94 27.44 -7.41
C LYS A 54 -22.56 27.37 -8.06
N HIS A 55 -21.51 27.05 -7.30
CA HIS A 55 -20.15 26.94 -7.82
C HIS A 55 -19.99 25.69 -8.69
N ALA A 56 -20.46 24.54 -8.23
CA ALA A 56 -20.43 23.31 -9.02
C ALA A 56 -21.14 23.47 -10.37
N LYS A 57 -22.32 24.11 -10.38
CA LYS A 57 -23.08 24.36 -11.61
C LYS A 57 -22.38 25.37 -12.52
N ARG A 58 -21.98 26.55 -12.00
CA ARG A 58 -21.46 27.66 -12.81
C ARG A 58 -20.01 27.50 -13.26
N VAL A 59 -19.18 26.90 -12.41
CA VAL A 59 -17.72 26.83 -12.60
C VAL A 59 -17.28 25.45 -13.06
N LEU A 60 -17.82 24.39 -12.44
CA LEU A 60 -17.39 23.03 -12.71
C LEU A 60 -18.26 22.34 -13.76
N GLY A 61 -19.42 22.90 -14.12
CA GLY A 61 -20.39 22.30 -15.04
C GLY A 61 -21.07 21.05 -14.50
N ILE A 62 -21.06 20.85 -13.17
CA ILE A 62 -21.59 19.65 -12.51
C ILE A 62 -22.92 19.99 -11.83
N ASN A 63 -23.97 19.25 -12.15
CA ASN A 63 -25.22 19.31 -11.40
C ASN A 63 -25.11 18.41 -10.16
N LEU A 64 -25.04 19.02 -8.97
CA LEU A 64 -25.05 18.29 -7.70
C LEU A 64 -26.49 18.05 -7.22
N GLY A 65 -26.80 16.81 -6.83
CA GLY A 65 -28.04 16.48 -6.12
C GLY A 65 -28.09 17.08 -4.71
N LYS A 66 -29.30 17.21 -4.13
CA LYS A 66 -29.50 17.66 -2.74
C LYS A 66 -28.94 16.65 -1.73
N TYR A 67 -29.24 15.39 -1.97
CA TYR A 67 -28.77 14.24 -1.22
C TYR A 67 -27.89 13.37 -2.13
N PRO A 68 -27.06 12.48 -1.56
CA PRO A 68 -26.30 11.52 -2.36
C PRO A 68 -27.25 10.64 -3.20
N GLU A 69 -26.90 10.41 -4.47
CA GLU A 69 -27.77 9.69 -5.42
C GLU A 69 -28.04 8.23 -5.02
N SER A 70 -27.13 7.60 -4.29
CA SER A 70 -27.33 6.23 -3.78
C SER A 70 -28.11 6.18 -2.46
N GLY A 71 -28.56 7.31 -1.91
CA GLY A 71 -29.07 7.37 -0.53
C GLY A 71 -27.96 7.25 0.53
N MET A 72 -28.27 7.70 1.75
CA MET A 72 -27.38 7.54 2.92
C MET A 72 -27.50 6.11 3.45
N HIS A 73 -26.69 5.19 2.92
CA HIS A 73 -26.57 3.85 3.50
C HIS A 73 -25.77 3.91 4.79
N ARG A 74 -26.20 3.23 5.86
CA ARG A 74 -25.40 3.12 7.08
C ARG A 74 -24.29 2.07 6.91
N CYS A 75 -23.17 2.28 7.59
CA CYS A 75 -22.02 1.37 7.55
C CYS A 75 -22.42 -0.05 7.93
N ILE A 76 -22.11 -1.03 7.09
CA ILE A 76 -22.41 -2.45 7.35
C ILE A 76 -21.67 -2.95 8.60
N SER A 77 -20.48 -2.42 8.88
CA SER A 77 -19.66 -2.86 10.01
C SER A 77 -20.09 -2.27 11.36
N CYS A 78 -20.49 -0.99 11.41
CA CYS A 78 -20.75 -0.33 12.69
C CYS A 78 -22.16 0.27 12.83
N GLY A 79 -22.94 0.35 11.76
CA GLY A 79 -24.29 0.92 11.74
C GLY A 79 -24.41 2.40 12.13
N LYS A 80 -23.32 3.04 12.53
CA LYS A 80 -23.31 4.35 13.19
C LYS A 80 -23.10 5.51 12.23
N TRP A 81 -22.28 5.31 11.22
CA TRP A 81 -21.86 6.36 10.28
C TRP A 81 -22.34 6.02 8.88
N ASP A 82 -22.66 7.05 8.11
CA ASP A 82 -23.06 6.86 6.72
C ASP A 82 -21.88 6.43 5.84
N VAL A 83 -22.21 5.51 4.94
CA VAL A 83 -21.37 4.98 3.88
C VAL A 83 -21.28 6.04 2.81
N ARG A 84 -20.05 6.39 2.47
CA ARG A 84 -19.80 7.44 1.51
C ARG A 84 -19.76 6.87 0.10
N PRO A 85 -20.77 7.11 -0.75
CA PRO A 85 -20.99 6.37 -2.00
C PRO A 85 -19.77 6.37 -2.93
N ASN A 86 -19.12 7.53 -3.05
CA ASN A 86 -17.99 7.74 -3.97
C ASN A 86 -16.62 7.30 -3.43
N SER A 87 -16.55 6.80 -2.20
CA SER A 87 -15.27 6.35 -1.64
C SER A 87 -15.04 4.86 -1.88
N HIS A 88 -13.79 4.42 -1.82
CA HIS A 88 -13.48 2.99 -1.82
C HIS A 88 -14.13 2.26 -0.62
N ALA A 89 -14.26 2.97 0.51
CA ALA A 89 -15.04 2.54 1.66
C ALA A 89 -16.53 2.35 1.28
N GLY A 90 -17.06 3.32 0.54
CA GLY A 90 -18.40 3.37 -0.03
C GLY A 90 -18.82 2.15 -0.80
N ARG A 91 -18.00 1.81 -1.80
CA ARG A 91 -18.19 0.63 -2.66
C ARG A 91 -18.25 -0.68 -1.87
N MET A 92 -17.63 -0.72 -0.70
CA MET A 92 -17.61 -1.88 0.19
C MET A 92 -18.65 -1.78 1.32
N GLY A 93 -19.53 -0.77 1.30
CA GLY A 93 -20.55 -0.56 2.33
C GLY A 93 -20.00 -0.14 3.69
N LEU A 94 -18.79 0.43 3.72
CA LEU A 94 -18.09 0.81 4.95
C LEU A 94 -17.99 2.33 5.09
N CYS A 95 -18.05 2.81 6.34
CA CYS A 95 -17.70 4.20 6.64
C CYS A 95 -16.18 4.40 6.55
N PRO A 96 -15.71 5.66 6.38
CA PRO A 96 -14.28 5.95 6.27
C PRO A 96 -13.43 5.46 7.47
N ALA A 97 -14.01 5.40 8.66
CA ALA A 97 -13.32 4.94 9.87
C ALA A 97 -13.14 3.40 9.87
N CYS A 98 -14.21 2.64 9.61
CA CYS A 98 -14.13 1.18 9.52
C CYS A 98 -13.26 0.75 8.34
N TRP A 99 -13.32 1.48 7.22
CA TRP A 99 -12.43 1.23 6.09
C TRP A 99 -10.95 1.38 6.45
N ARG A 100 -10.58 2.45 7.16
CA ARG A 100 -9.19 2.62 7.63
C ARG A 100 -8.74 1.52 8.58
N ARG A 101 -9.61 1.03 9.48
CA ARG A 101 -9.28 -0.12 10.33
C ARG A 101 -9.04 -1.38 9.51
N ARG A 102 -9.91 -1.66 8.53
CA ARG A 102 -9.76 -2.80 7.63
C ARG A 102 -8.49 -2.74 6.79
N GLN A 103 -8.09 -1.55 6.34
CA GLN A 103 -6.79 -1.36 5.68
C GLN A 103 -5.63 -1.66 6.62
N ALA A 104 -5.70 -1.24 7.88
CA ALA A 104 -4.67 -1.54 8.87
C ALA A 104 -4.61 -3.04 9.24
N GLU A 105 -5.72 -3.76 9.20
CA GLU A 105 -5.76 -5.22 9.34
C GLU A 105 -5.12 -5.91 8.14
N ALA A 106 -5.50 -5.56 6.92
CA ALA A 106 -4.90 -6.12 5.71
C ALA A 106 -3.38 -5.87 5.61
N ILE A 107 -2.91 -4.70 6.07
CA ILE A 107 -1.47 -4.43 6.15
C ILE A 107 -0.79 -5.36 7.17
N ARG A 108 -1.41 -5.61 8.32
CA ARG A 108 -0.88 -6.53 9.34
C ARG A 108 -0.81 -7.96 8.82
N GLU A 109 -1.89 -8.45 8.21
CA GLU A 109 -1.95 -9.79 7.61
C GLU A 109 -0.88 -9.98 6.53
N GLY A 110 -0.73 -9.01 5.62
CA GLY A 110 0.31 -9.07 4.59
C GLY A 110 1.75 -8.96 5.14
N MET A 111 1.94 -8.36 6.32
CA MET A 111 3.24 -8.36 6.99
C MET A 111 3.55 -9.72 7.62
N ASP A 112 2.55 -10.41 8.16
CA ASP A 112 2.69 -11.75 8.73
C ASP A 112 3.00 -12.78 7.62
N GLU A 113 2.34 -12.69 6.47
CA GLU A 113 2.64 -13.51 5.29
C GLU A 113 4.09 -13.30 4.81
N LYS A 114 4.54 -12.05 4.70
CA LYS A 114 5.93 -11.74 4.31
C LYS A 114 6.95 -12.24 5.33
N LYS A 115 6.62 -12.22 6.62
CA LYS A 115 7.48 -12.75 7.68
C LYS A 115 7.61 -14.26 7.57
N ALA A 116 6.51 -14.96 7.34
CA ALA A 116 6.50 -16.41 7.12
C ALA A 116 7.31 -16.79 5.87
N GLU A 117 7.16 -16.04 4.78
CA GLU A 117 7.94 -16.28 3.56
C GLU A 117 9.44 -16.00 3.77
N ALA A 118 9.79 -14.95 4.51
CA ALA A 118 11.18 -14.65 4.83
C ALA A 118 11.82 -15.75 5.70
N GLU A 119 11.08 -16.33 6.64
CA GLU A 119 11.53 -17.45 7.46
C GLU A 119 11.78 -18.70 6.60
N TYR A 120 10.84 -19.03 5.71
CA TYR A 120 10.99 -20.12 4.76
C TYR A 120 12.22 -19.95 3.87
N GLN A 121 12.46 -18.75 3.33
CA GLN A 121 13.63 -18.49 2.49
C GLN A 121 14.96 -18.57 3.27
N ARG A 122 14.99 -18.12 4.53
CA ARG A 122 16.16 -18.26 5.40
C ARG A 122 16.49 -19.73 5.67
N GLU A 123 15.49 -20.54 5.97
CA GLU A 123 15.66 -21.96 6.22
C GLU A 123 16.11 -22.69 4.95
N LYS A 124 15.52 -22.35 3.80
CA LYS A 124 15.95 -22.86 2.49
C LYS A 124 17.42 -22.51 2.19
N LYS A 125 17.85 -21.29 2.50
CA LYS A 125 19.25 -20.86 2.34
C LYS A 125 20.18 -21.62 3.29
N ARG A 126 19.81 -21.77 4.57
CA ARG A 126 20.59 -22.53 5.56
C ARG A 126 20.84 -23.97 5.11
N ARG A 127 19.82 -24.66 4.61
CA ARG A 127 19.95 -26.04 4.10
C ARG A 127 20.86 -26.12 2.86
N ARG A 128 20.79 -25.12 1.97
CA ARG A 128 21.67 -25.04 0.80
C ARG A 128 23.13 -24.82 1.22
N ASP A 129 23.38 -23.94 2.17
CA ASP A 129 24.72 -23.61 2.65
C ASP A 129 25.33 -24.80 3.43
N ALA A 130 24.52 -25.51 4.23
CA ALA A 130 24.93 -26.74 4.91
C ALA A 130 25.33 -27.85 3.92
N ARG A 131 24.52 -28.07 2.86
CA ARG A 131 24.88 -29.00 1.78
C ARG A 131 26.21 -28.64 1.11
N LYS A 132 26.43 -27.36 0.81
CA LYS A 132 27.68 -26.89 0.20
C LYS A 132 28.88 -27.07 1.13
N ARG A 133 28.72 -26.86 2.44
CA ARG A 133 29.79 -27.09 3.43
C ARG A 133 30.18 -28.56 3.50
N LEU A 134 29.20 -29.46 3.61
CA LEU A 134 29.42 -30.91 3.61
C LEU A 134 30.11 -31.39 2.33
N GLN A 135 29.74 -30.82 1.18
CA GLN A 135 30.38 -31.16 -0.10
C GLN A 135 31.85 -30.71 -0.13
N ARG A 136 32.15 -29.50 0.35
CA ARG A 136 33.53 -29.01 0.49
C ARG A 136 34.37 -29.82 1.49
N GLU A 137 33.77 -30.30 2.58
CA GLU A 137 34.45 -31.17 3.55
C GLU A 137 34.74 -32.55 2.96
N LYS A 138 33.82 -33.13 2.20
CA LYS A 138 34.06 -34.37 1.45
C LYS A 138 35.19 -34.22 0.42
N GLU A 139 35.21 -33.12 -0.33
CA GLU A 139 36.28 -32.83 -1.30
C GLU A 139 37.66 -32.68 -0.62
N LYS A 140 37.71 -32.04 0.55
CA LYS A 140 38.94 -31.91 1.34
C LYS A 140 39.43 -33.23 1.94
N ASN A 141 38.52 -34.08 2.41
CA ASN A 141 38.87 -35.40 2.94
C ASN A 141 39.33 -36.36 1.84
N ASN A 142 38.67 -36.36 0.67
CA ASN A 142 39.11 -37.15 -0.48
C ASN A 142 40.49 -36.73 -1.03
N GLY A 143 40.88 -35.46 -0.87
CA GLY A 143 42.22 -34.98 -1.23
C GLY A 143 43.31 -35.31 -0.20
N ARG A 144 42.96 -35.82 0.98
CA ARG A 144 43.90 -36.23 2.04
C ARG A 144 44.23 -37.72 1.99
N ASP A 145 43.30 -38.55 1.53
CA ASP A 145 43.47 -40.02 1.45
C ASP A 145 44.35 -40.49 0.27
N CYS A 146 44.81 -39.60 -0.61
CA CYS A 146 45.75 -39.93 -1.69
C CYS A 146 47.23 -39.65 -1.37
N GLY A 147 47.60 -39.45 -0.10
CA GLY A 147 48.93 -38.98 0.30
C GLY A 147 49.70 -39.82 1.34
N THR A 148 49.31 -41.05 1.65
CA THR A 148 50.07 -41.87 2.64
C THR A 148 50.02 -43.36 2.31
N GLY A 149 50.97 -43.83 1.50
CA GLY A 149 51.08 -45.26 1.20
C GLY A 149 52.23 -45.61 0.25
N SER A 150 53.48 -45.32 0.61
CA SER A 150 54.66 -45.99 0.05
C SER A 150 55.94 -45.66 0.83
N GLY A 151 56.02 -46.17 2.07
CA GLY A 151 57.26 -46.24 2.82
C GLY A 151 57.73 -47.69 2.93
N GLU A 152 58.39 -48.22 1.90
CA GLU A 152 59.23 -49.42 2.03
C GLU A 152 60.70 -48.97 2.04
N ALA A 153 61.25 -48.87 3.24
CA ALA A 153 62.67 -48.64 3.48
C ALA A 153 63.45 -49.91 3.11
N ARG A 154 64.27 -49.84 2.05
CA ARG A 154 65.31 -50.83 1.78
C ARG A 154 66.47 -50.61 2.73
N ALA A 155 66.57 -51.44 3.77
CA ALA A 155 67.79 -51.61 4.54
C ALA A 155 68.83 -52.32 3.66
N ARG A 156 69.96 -51.63 3.43
CA ARG A 156 71.10 -52.13 2.68
C ARG A 156 72.16 -52.51 3.73
N GLU A 157 72.30 -53.80 3.99
CA GLU A 157 73.35 -54.33 4.86
C GLU A 157 74.66 -54.40 4.05
N ASP A 158 75.60 -53.50 4.36
CA ASP A 158 77.01 -53.64 4.02
C ASP A 158 77.72 -54.20 5.25
N LEU A 159 78.07 -55.49 5.23
CA LEU A 159 79.11 -56.07 6.08
C LEU A 159 79.98 -56.98 5.24
N GLY A 160 81.24 -56.56 5.11
CA GLY A 160 82.27 -57.22 4.32
C GLY A 160 82.79 -58.53 4.93
N ALA A 161 83.46 -59.27 4.07
CA ALA A 161 84.45 -60.30 4.37
C ALA A 161 85.56 -60.21 3.34
#